data_AF-A0A940CMP2-F1
#
_entry.id   AF-A0A940CMP2-F1
#
_cell.length_a   1.000
_cell.length_b   1.000
_cell.length_c   1.000
_cell.angle_alpha   90.00
_cell.angle_beta   90.00
_cell.angle_gamma   90.00
#
_symmetry.space_group_name_H-M   'P 1'
#
loop_
_entity.id
_entity.type
_entity.pdbx_description
1 polymer ?
#
loop_
_entity_poly.entity_id
_entity_poly.type
_entity_poly.pdbx_seq_one_letter_code
_entity_poly.pdbx_strand_id
1 'polypeptide(L)' 'MKKIIIILSTLLLTECSNHMVKVGKRCTPLADNGTYEKSFVWLVNKDNLRSFDKKINKKNCEINGKKI' A
#
# COMPACT_ATOMS: atom_id res chain seq x y z
N MET A 1 -24.26 -22.71 4.85
CA MET A 1 -23.51 -23.13 3.64
C MET A 1 -23.44 -22.05 2.55
N LYS A 2 -24.57 -21.48 2.08
CA LYS A 2 -24.58 -20.44 1.03
C LYS A 2 -23.68 -19.22 1.32
N LYS A 3 -23.68 -18.71 2.55
CA LYS A 3 -22.80 -17.58 2.96
C LYS A 3 -21.31 -17.92 2.91
N ILE A 4 -20.94 -19.15 3.29
CA ILE A 4 -19.55 -19.61 3.28
C ILE A 4 -19.05 -19.72 1.84
N ILE A 5 -19.87 -20.27 0.94
CA ILE A 5 -19.58 -20.34 -0.49
C ILE A 5 -19.38 -18.94 -1.07
N ILE A 6 -20.26 -17.98 -0.74
CA ILE A 6 -20.12 -16.59 -1.21
C ILE A 6 -18.79 -15.98 -0.73
N ILE A 7 -18.46 -16.12 0.56
CA ILE A 7 -17.20 -15.60 1.12
C ILE A 7 -15.98 -16.23 0.43
N LEU A 8 -16.00 -17.55 0.24
CA LEU A 8 -14.91 -18.27 -0.42
C LEU A 8 -14.77 -17.85 -1.89
N SER A 9 -15.87 -17.72 -2.62
CA SER A 9 -15.87 -17.20 -3.99
C SER A 9 -15.28 -15.79 -4.05
N THR A 10 -15.63 -14.91 -3.11
CA THR A 10 -15.08 -13.54 -3.09
C THR A 10 -13.58 -13.51 -2.79
N LEU A 11 -13.07 -14.41 -1.93
CA LEU A 11 -11.64 -14.53 -1.64
C LEU A 11 -10.85 -15.04 -2.85
N LEU A 12 -11.40 -15.98 -3.61
CA LEU A 12 -10.75 -16.49 -4.82
C LEU A 12 -10.65 -15.42 -5.92
N LEU A 13 -11.62 -14.51 -6.00
CA LEU A 13 -11.63 -13.41 -6.97
C LEU A 13 -10.55 -12.34 -6.69
N THR A 14 -10.03 -12.22 -5.47
CA THR A 14 -9.00 -11.22 -5.16
C THR A 14 -7.66 -11.52 -5.82
N GLU A 15 -7.37 -12.79 -6.12
CA GLU A 15 -6.12 -13.19 -6.79
C GLU A 15 -6.07 -12.76 -8.26
N CYS A 16 -7.23 -12.60 -8.91
CA CYS A 16 -7.34 -12.13 -10.30
C CYS A 16 -7.05 -10.62 -10.46
N SER A 17 -6.88 -9.88 -9.37
CA SER A 17 -6.53 -8.47 -9.41
C SER A 17 -5.08 -8.26 -9.84
N ASN A 18 -4.81 -7.25 -10.67
CA ASN A 18 -3.45 -6.76 -10.95
C ASN A 18 -2.86 -5.93 -9.79
N HIS A 19 -3.65 -5.67 -8.75
CA HIS A 19 -3.23 -4.93 -7.56
C HIS A 19 -3.12 -5.86 -6.34
N MET A 20 -2.16 -5.55 -5.49
CA MET A 20 -1.96 -6.14 -4.17
C MET A 20 -2.13 -5.05 -3.11
N VAL A 21 -2.79 -5.39 -2.01
CA VAL A 21 -2.95 -4.46 -0.87
C VAL A 21 -1.75 -4.61 0.05
N LYS A 22 -1.07 -3.50 0.35
CA LYS A 22 -0.08 -3.41 1.43
C LYS A 22 -0.66 -2.62 2.59
N VAL A 23 -0.64 -3.24 3.76
CA VAL A 23 -1.15 -2.66 5.01
C VAL A 23 0.01 -2.23 5.91
N GLY A 24 -0.16 -1.13 6.64
CA GLY A 24 0.81 -0.53 7.53
C GLY A 24 1.22 0.88 7.08
N LYS A 25 1.40 1.78 8.06
CA LYS A 25 1.78 3.18 7.84
C LYS A 25 3.06 3.27 7.00
N ARG A 26 2.94 3.90 5.83
CA ARG A 26 4.07 4.23 4.94
C ARG A 26 3.86 5.62 4.35
N CYS A 27 4.95 6.23 3.90
CA CYS A 27 4.96 7.57 3.35
C CYS A 27 5.78 7.64 2.06
N THR A 28 5.41 8.52 1.15
CA THR A 28 6.25 8.88 0.00
C THR A 28 7.46 9.70 0.48
N PRO A 29 8.49 9.86 -0.36
CA PRO A 29 9.53 10.84 -0.10
C PRO A 29 8.92 12.26 0.00
N LEU A 30 9.61 13.15 0.71
CA LEU A 30 9.27 14.57 0.74
C LEU A 30 9.45 15.16 -0.66
N ALA A 31 8.42 15.80 -1.19
CA ALA A 31 8.48 16.54 -2.44
C ALA A 31 9.16 17.90 -2.23
N ASP A 32 9.60 18.54 -3.32
CA ASP A 32 10.30 19.83 -3.28
C ASP A 32 9.44 20.96 -2.69
N ASN A 33 8.12 20.83 -2.77
CA ASN A 33 7.16 21.75 -2.15
C ASN A 33 6.89 21.47 -0.65
N GLY A 34 7.65 20.56 -0.02
CA GLY A 34 7.51 20.21 1.38
C GLY A 34 6.34 19.28 1.72
N THR A 35 5.62 18.74 0.73
CA THR A 35 4.49 17.84 0.94
C THR A 35 4.88 16.36 0.77
N TYR A 36 4.10 15.45 1.35
CA TYR A 36 4.25 14.02 1.13
C TYR A 36 2.92 13.30 1.39
N GLU A 37 2.75 12.13 0.77
CA GLU A 37 1.58 11.29 1.01
C GLU A 37 1.87 10.31 2.14
N LYS A 38 0.84 10.06 2.95
CA LYS A 38 0.86 9.11 4.05
C LYS A 38 -0.43 8.32 4.05
N SER A 39 -0.31 7.00 4.02
CA SER A 39 -1.46 6.10 4.11
C SER A 39 -1.12 4.85 4.94
N PHE A 40 -2.15 4.26 5.52
CA PHE A 40 -2.08 2.95 6.16
C PHE A 40 -2.38 1.80 5.17
N VAL A 41 -3.14 2.09 4.11
CA VAL A 41 -3.54 1.12 3.08
C VAL A 41 -3.03 1.59 1.73
N TRP A 42 -2.28 0.74 1.04
CA TRP A 42 -1.70 1.01 -0.26
C TRP A 42 -2.17 -0.03 -1.27
N LEU A 43 -2.76 0.42 -2.37
CA LEU A 43 -3.05 -0.40 -3.54
C LEU A 43 -1.83 -0.37 -4.47
N VAL A 44 -1.19 -1.51 -4.67
CA VAL A 44 0.09 -1.60 -5.37
C VAL A 44 -0.09 -2.48 -6.59
N ASN A 45 0.19 -1.96 -7.78
CA ASN A 45 0.28 -2.81 -8.97
C ASN A 45 1.34 -3.89 -8.75
N LYS A 46 0.99 -5.15 -9.04
CA LYS A 46 1.84 -6.33 -8.95
C LYS A 46 3.17 -6.13 -9.69
N ASP A 47 3.15 -5.41 -10.81
CA ASP A 47 4.36 -5.05 -11.60
C ASP A 47 5.36 -4.20 -10.80
N ASN A 48 4.86 -3.40 -9.86
CA ASN A 48 5.66 -2.46 -9.06
C ASN A 48 6.04 -2.99 -7.67
N LEU A 49 5.60 -4.20 -7.29
CA LEU A 49 5.75 -4.74 -5.93
C LEU A 49 7.20 -4.71 -5.42
N ARG A 50 8.16 -5.05 -6.29
CA ARG A 50 9.59 -5.10 -5.96
C ARG A 50 10.19 -3.72 -5.71
N SER A 51 9.62 -2.67 -6.29
CA SER A 51 10.10 -1.29 -6.14
C SER A 51 9.32 -0.50 -5.10
N PHE A 52 8.12 -0.95 -4.73
CA PHE A 52 7.22 -0.24 -3.83
C PHE A 52 7.89 0.13 -2.50
N ASP A 53 8.47 -0.84 -1.77
CA ASP A 53 9.05 -0.55 -0.45
C ASP A 53 10.35 0.28 -0.53
N LYS A 54 10.96 0.39 -1.72
CA LYS A 54 12.10 1.30 -1.94
C LYS A 54 11.64 2.76 -1.96
N LYS A 55 10.46 3.03 -2.54
CA LYS A 55 9.92 4.39 -2.72
C LYS A 55 8.99 4.80 -1.57
N ILE A 56 8.14 3.90 -1.11
CA ILE A 56 7.07 4.16 -0.14
C ILE A 56 7.28 3.23 1.05
N ASN A 57 7.72 3.78 2.18
CA ASN A 57 8.09 3.00 3.35
C ASN A 57 7.88 3.77 4.66
N LYS A 58 8.06 3.05 5.77
CA LYS A 58 7.92 3.62 7.11
C LYS A 58 9.01 4.65 7.43
N LYS A 59 10.24 4.44 6.93
CA LYS A 59 11.38 5.33 7.17
C LYS A 59 11.13 6.74 6.64
N ASN A 60 10.50 6.86 5.47
CA ASN A 60 10.09 8.17 4.94
C ASN A 60 9.17 8.90 5.92
N CYS A 61 8.24 8.22 6.60
CA CYS A 61 7.38 8.86 7.60
C CYS A 61 8.16 9.45 8.78
N GLU A 62 9.22 8.77 9.21
CA GLU A 62 10.07 9.20 10.32
C GLU A 62 10.95 10.38 9.91
N ILE A 63 11.48 10.36 8.69
CA ILE A 63 12.30 11.46 8.15
C ILE A 63 11.45 12.70 7.91
N ASN A 64 10.30 12.55 7.25
CA ASN A 64 9.43 13.68 6.91
C ASN A 64 8.89 14.34 8.19
N GLY A 65 8.52 13.57 9.21
CA GLY A 65 8.06 14.10 10.50
C GLY A 65 9.14 14.75 11.37
N LYS A 66 10.42 14.66 11.00
CA LYS A 66 11.53 15.41 11.65
C LYS A 66 11.91 16.68 10.89
N LYS A 67 11.50 16.78 9.62
CA LYS A 67 11.83 17.90 8.71
C LYS A 67 10.75 19.00 8.70
N ILE A 68 9.62 18.73 9.33
CA ILE A 68 8.46 19.61 9.53
C ILE A 68 8.27 19.72 11.03
#